data_AF-A0A535YSX7-F1
#
_entry.id   AF-A0A535YSX7-F1
#
_cell.length_a   1.000
_cell.length_b   1.000
_cell.length_c   1.000
_cell.angle_alpha   90.00
_cell.angle_beta   90.00
_cell.angle_gamma   90.00
#
_symmetry.space_group_name_H-M   'P 1'
#
loop_
_entity.id
_entity.type
_entity.pdbx_description
1 polymer ?
#
loop_
_entity_poly.entity_id
_entity_poly.type
_entity_poly.pdbx_seq_one_letter_code
_entity_poly.pdbx_strand_id
1 'polypeptide(L)'
;MKTVEAGEVGRPAADRLAPALVRAARRELVDRRPVWFMRQAGRSLPEYRKIRETYDLFTICQNPELCAEVTLQPVRRLGVDGAVLFADIMLPVAFGLGVELQLVDGVGPVVERPIRSMADIDRLQARSPGEAVPFVLETIKLLRRELDSSVAMIGFAGAPFTLAGYLIEGKPSREFLITKTMMYTEPALWDALMTRLSRLVLDYLLAQ
;
A
#
# COMPACT_ATOMS: atom_id res chain seq x y z
N MET A 1 37.51 -18.19 -28.17
CA MET A 1 37.04 -18.15 -26.77
C MET A 1 35.53 -17.99 -26.83
N LYS A 2 34.78 -19.06 -26.53
CA LYS A 2 33.36 -19.19 -26.86
C LYS A 2 32.49 -18.30 -25.96
N THR A 3 31.57 -17.59 -26.58
CA THR A 3 30.37 -16.97 -26.03
C THR A 3 29.63 -17.95 -25.12
N VAL A 4 29.30 -17.53 -23.91
CA VAL A 4 28.41 -18.26 -23.01
C VAL A 4 27.01 -17.67 -23.20
N GLU A 5 26.23 -18.28 -24.09
CA GLU A 5 24.78 -18.21 -24.03
C GLU A 5 24.33 -19.07 -22.86
N ALA A 6 23.83 -18.44 -21.80
CA ALA A 6 23.18 -19.13 -20.70
C ALA A 6 21.88 -18.40 -20.35
N GLY A 7 20.76 -18.94 -20.85
CA GLY A 7 19.43 -18.62 -20.32
C GLY A 7 18.31 -18.30 -21.31
N GLU A 8 18.30 -18.84 -22.54
CA GLU A 8 17.17 -18.66 -23.48
C GLU A 8 16.22 -19.87 -23.60
N VAL A 9 16.28 -20.85 -22.69
CA VAL A 9 15.38 -22.02 -22.78
C VAL A 9 14.20 -21.87 -21.82
N GLY A 10 13.05 -21.46 -22.38
CA GLY A 10 11.72 -21.82 -21.82
C GLY A 10 10.88 -20.71 -21.17
N ARG A 11 11.13 -19.41 -21.39
CA ARG A 11 10.24 -18.35 -20.89
C ARG A 11 9.38 -17.76 -22.00
N PRO A 12 8.05 -17.58 -21.79
CA PRO A 12 7.16 -17.02 -22.80
C PRO A 12 7.59 -15.60 -23.19
N ALA A 13 7.41 -15.24 -24.47
CA ALA A 13 7.82 -13.96 -25.06
C ALA A 13 7.33 -12.70 -24.30
N ALA A 14 6.31 -12.84 -23.46
CA ALA A 14 5.79 -11.81 -22.56
C ALA A 14 6.83 -11.28 -21.56
N ASP A 15 7.84 -12.07 -21.14
CA ASP A 15 8.84 -11.62 -20.17
C ASP A 15 9.82 -10.57 -20.75
N ARG A 16 9.93 -10.45 -22.09
CA ARG A 16 10.73 -9.39 -22.73
C ARG A 16 10.03 -8.03 -22.74
N LEU A 17 8.74 -7.97 -22.40
CA LEU A 17 7.90 -6.77 -22.37
C LEU A 17 7.70 -6.21 -20.95
N ALA A 18 8.20 -6.88 -19.90
CA ALA A 18 8.03 -6.40 -18.53
C ALA A 18 8.92 -5.17 -18.25
N PRO A 19 8.44 -4.19 -17.43
CA PRO A 19 9.23 -3.05 -16.96
C PRO A 19 10.58 -3.47 -16.38
N ALA A 20 11.61 -2.63 -16.57
CA ALA A 20 12.97 -2.89 -16.05
C ALA A 20 12.97 -3.16 -14.54
N LEU A 21 12.12 -2.47 -13.76
CA LEU A 21 11.99 -2.69 -12.32
C LEU A 21 11.52 -4.11 -11.98
N VAL A 22 10.55 -4.65 -12.72
CA VAL A 22 10.03 -6.01 -12.51
C VAL A 22 11.10 -7.05 -12.86
N ARG A 23 11.78 -6.87 -13.99
CA ARG A 23 12.88 -7.75 -14.43
C ARG A 23 14.02 -7.76 -13.42
N ALA A 24 14.45 -6.59 -12.94
CA ALA A 24 15.47 -6.48 -11.91
C ALA A 24 15.05 -7.17 -10.60
N ALA A 25 13.80 -7.02 -10.17
CA ALA A 25 13.27 -7.70 -8.98
C ALA A 25 13.26 -9.24 -9.13
N ARG A 26 13.10 -9.74 -10.36
CA ARG A 26 13.21 -11.17 -10.72
C ARG A 26 14.66 -11.65 -10.89
N ARG A 27 15.65 -10.78 -10.66
CA ARG A 27 17.09 -11.03 -10.84
C ARG A 27 17.48 -11.27 -12.30
N GLU A 28 16.78 -10.65 -13.23
CA GLU A 28 17.11 -10.68 -14.65
C GLU A 28 18.10 -9.56 -15.01
N LEU A 29 18.85 -9.74 -16.10
CA LEU A 29 19.71 -8.69 -16.64
C LEU A 29 18.87 -7.53 -17.15
N VAL A 30 19.31 -6.31 -16.85
CA VAL A 30 18.71 -5.04 -17.28
C VAL A 30 19.80 -4.06 -17.69
N ASP A 31 19.52 -3.21 -18.68
CA ASP A 31 20.53 -2.32 -19.30
C ASP A 31 21.00 -1.21 -18.35
N ARG A 32 20.15 -0.84 -17.39
CA ARG A 32 20.49 0.06 -16.28
C ARG A 32 19.76 -0.34 -15.01
N ARG A 33 20.26 0.12 -13.86
CA ARG A 33 19.60 -0.08 -12.57
C ARG A 33 18.30 0.74 -12.53
N PRO A 34 17.13 0.11 -12.33
CA PRO A 34 15.87 0.84 -12.20
C PRO A 34 15.78 1.53 -10.83
N VAL A 35 15.14 2.70 -10.78
CA VAL A 35 15.05 3.53 -9.59
C VAL A 35 13.62 4.04 -9.41
N TRP A 36 13.16 4.01 -8.15
CA TRP A 36 11.97 4.69 -7.66
C TRP A 36 12.23 5.09 -6.20
N PHE A 37 11.40 5.97 -5.62
CA PHE A 37 11.61 6.42 -4.24
C PHE A 37 10.39 6.20 -3.36
N MET A 38 10.61 5.73 -2.14
CA MET A 38 9.57 5.72 -1.12
C MET A 38 9.09 7.16 -0.88
N ARG A 39 7.77 7.36 -0.84
CA ARG A 39 7.12 8.68 -0.73
C ARG A 39 7.47 9.65 -1.88
N GLN A 40 7.72 9.13 -3.08
CA GLN A 40 7.97 9.95 -4.28
C GLN A 40 6.80 10.89 -4.61
N ALA A 41 5.56 10.45 -4.43
CA ALA A 41 4.37 11.29 -4.48
C ALA A 41 4.14 11.87 -3.08
N GLY A 42 4.41 13.17 -2.90
CA GLY A 42 4.32 13.77 -1.57
C GLY A 42 4.75 15.22 -1.50
N ARG A 43 4.89 15.71 -0.26
CA ARG A 43 5.09 17.14 0.06
C ARG A 43 6.37 17.76 -0.53
N SER A 44 7.31 16.94 -1.00
CA SER A 44 8.48 17.39 -1.75
C SER A 44 8.12 18.02 -3.09
N LEU A 45 6.97 17.65 -3.68
CA LEU A 45 6.50 18.15 -4.97
C LEU A 45 5.58 19.38 -4.79
N PRO A 46 5.87 20.52 -5.44
CA PRO A 46 4.98 21.69 -5.43
C PRO A 46 3.55 21.41 -5.89
N GLU A 47 3.39 20.60 -6.93
CA GLU A 47 2.12 20.18 -7.53
C GLU A 47 1.26 19.37 -6.56
N TYR A 48 1.86 18.46 -5.79
CA TYR A 48 1.17 17.74 -4.73
C TYR A 48 0.75 18.68 -3.59
N ARG A 49 1.61 19.64 -3.20
CA ARG A 49 1.27 20.62 -2.16
C ARG A 49 0.04 21.43 -2.55
N LYS A 50 -0.05 21.87 -3.80
CA LYS A 50 -1.22 22.58 -4.33
C LYS A 50 -2.51 21.75 -4.25
N ILE A 51 -2.44 20.44 -4.55
CA ILE A 51 -3.60 19.55 -4.38
C ILE A 51 -3.99 19.45 -2.90
N ARG A 52 -3.01 19.33 -1.99
CA ARG A 52 -3.26 19.22 -0.54
C ARG A 52 -3.78 20.50 0.11
N GLU A 53 -3.71 21.64 -0.55
CA GLU A 53 -4.37 22.88 -0.10
C GLU A 53 -5.90 22.77 -0.23
N THR A 54 -6.40 21.95 -1.15
CA THR A 54 -7.84 21.81 -1.43
C THR A 54 -8.42 20.51 -0.87
N TYR A 55 -7.68 19.41 -0.91
CA TYR A 55 -8.19 18.08 -0.58
C TYR A 55 -7.38 17.43 0.55
N ASP A 56 -8.07 16.80 1.49
CA ASP A 56 -7.45 15.93 2.48
C ASP A 56 -6.98 14.59 1.86
N LEU A 57 -6.19 13.82 2.61
CA LEU A 57 -5.57 12.61 2.10
C LEU A 57 -6.60 11.50 1.78
N PHE A 58 -7.64 11.33 2.59
CA PHE A 58 -8.68 10.33 2.33
C PHE A 58 -9.54 10.72 1.13
N THR A 59 -9.84 12.01 0.98
CA THR A 59 -10.55 12.53 -0.19
C THR A 59 -9.75 12.31 -1.46
N ILE A 60 -8.43 12.53 -1.43
CA ILE A 60 -7.56 12.20 -2.58
C ILE A 60 -7.61 10.71 -2.88
N CYS A 61 -7.45 9.84 -1.89
CA CYS A 61 -7.44 8.39 -2.11
C CYS A 61 -8.78 7.85 -2.63
N GLN A 62 -9.91 8.43 -2.20
CA GLN A 62 -11.24 8.01 -2.61
C GLN A 62 -11.68 8.55 -3.98
N ASN A 63 -10.94 9.48 -4.56
CA ASN A 63 -11.17 9.97 -5.92
C ASN A 63 -10.14 9.34 -6.87
N PRO A 64 -10.56 8.40 -7.75
CA PRO A 64 -9.62 7.65 -8.56
C PRO A 64 -8.76 8.50 -9.50
N GLU A 65 -9.35 9.52 -10.12
CA GLU A 65 -8.64 10.44 -11.04
C GLU A 65 -7.62 11.29 -10.30
N LEU A 66 -8.00 11.84 -9.14
CA LEU A 66 -7.10 12.65 -8.32
C LEU A 66 -5.96 11.82 -7.74
N CYS A 67 -6.26 10.60 -7.28
CA CYS A 67 -5.28 9.64 -6.79
C CYS A 67 -4.29 9.22 -7.90
N ALA A 68 -4.80 8.97 -9.11
CA ALA A 68 -3.98 8.65 -10.27
C ALA A 68 -3.06 9.83 -10.64
N GLU A 69 -3.58 11.05 -10.69
CA GLU A 69 -2.80 12.26 -10.96
C GLU A 69 -1.65 12.40 -9.96
N VAL A 70 -1.93 12.30 -8.65
CA VAL A 70 -0.90 12.38 -7.61
C VAL A 70 0.16 11.28 -7.78
N THR A 71 -0.25 10.06 -8.14
CA THR A 71 0.67 8.94 -8.36
C THR A 71 1.59 9.18 -9.57
N LEU A 72 1.09 9.84 -10.62
CA LEU A 72 1.81 10.09 -11.87
C LEU A 72 2.79 11.27 -11.80
N GLN A 73 2.55 12.25 -10.93
CA GLN A 73 3.43 13.41 -10.75
C GLN A 73 4.93 13.08 -10.65
N PRO A 74 5.39 12.22 -9.72
CA PRO A 74 6.80 11.89 -9.62
C PRO A 74 7.33 11.14 -10.85
N VAL A 75 6.50 10.33 -11.51
CA VAL A 75 6.90 9.61 -12.74
C VAL A 75 7.22 10.61 -13.83
N ARG A 76 6.32 11.58 -14.07
CA ARG A 76 6.48 12.64 -15.07
C ARG A 76 7.65 13.57 -14.75
N ARG A 77 7.83 13.91 -13.47
CA ARG A 77 8.87 14.88 -13.05
C ARG A 77 10.26 14.28 -12.96
N LEU A 78 10.38 13.05 -12.47
CA LEU A 78 11.66 12.43 -12.12
C LEU A 78 12.11 11.33 -13.08
N GLY A 79 11.23 10.85 -13.96
CA GLY A 79 11.55 9.76 -14.90
C GLY A 79 11.88 8.44 -14.20
N VAL A 80 11.23 8.15 -13.07
CA VAL A 80 11.42 6.91 -12.30
C VAL A 80 10.82 5.69 -13.00
N ASP A 81 11.37 4.51 -12.71
CA ASP A 81 10.98 3.22 -13.28
C ASP A 81 9.79 2.57 -12.58
N GLY A 82 9.34 3.17 -11.48
CA GLY A 82 8.26 2.66 -10.64
C GLY A 82 7.27 3.76 -10.26
N ALA A 83 5.98 3.49 -10.44
CA ALA A 83 4.88 4.27 -9.96
C ALA A 83 4.25 3.55 -8.76
N VAL A 84 4.50 4.05 -7.55
CA VAL A 84 3.87 3.52 -6.34
C VAL A 84 2.51 4.17 -6.16
N LEU A 85 1.48 3.35 -6.01
CA LEU A 85 0.12 3.80 -5.74
C LEU A 85 0.12 4.83 -4.59
N PHE A 86 -0.53 5.97 -4.80
CA PHE A 86 -0.78 6.90 -3.72
C PHE A 86 -1.95 6.39 -2.86
N ALA A 87 -1.66 5.81 -1.70
CA ALA A 87 -2.68 5.33 -0.78
C ALA A 87 -2.18 5.42 0.67
N ASP A 88 -3.08 5.21 1.63
CA ASP A 88 -2.72 4.99 3.03
C ASP A 88 -2.85 3.50 3.39
N ILE A 89 -1.92 2.98 4.19
CA ILE A 89 -1.95 1.57 4.63
C ILE A 89 -3.19 1.22 5.46
N MET A 90 -3.85 2.23 6.04
CA MET A 90 -5.02 2.06 6.89
C MET A 90 -6.35 2.07 6.11
N LEU A 91 -6.35 2.34 4.80
CA LEU A 91 -7.57 2.24 3.96
C LEU A 91 -8.30 0.89 4.09
N PRO A 92 -7.63 -0.28 3.91
CA PRO A 92 -8.32 -1.57 4.06
C PRO A 92 -8.83 -1.78 5.49
N VAL A 93 -8.19 -1.21 6.51
CA VAL A 93 -8.66 -1.29 7.89
C VAL A 93 -9.91 -0.43 8.09
N ALA A 94 -9.89 0.82 7.62
CA ALA A 94 -11.03 1.73 7.73
C ALA A 94 -12.28 1.18 7.06
N PHE A 95 -12.16 0.81 5.78
CA PHE A 95 -13.31 0.45 4.97
C PHE A 95 -13.61 -1.04 4.96
N GLY A 96 -12.59 -1.89 5.10
CA GLY A 96 -12.75 -3.35 5.09
C GLY A 96 -13.16 -3.93 6.44
N LEU A 97 -12.61 -3.39 7.52
CA LEU A 97 -12.93 -3.79 8.89
C LEU A 97 -13.92 -2.85 9.59
N GLY A 98 -14.29 -1.72 8.96
CA GLY A 98 -15.24 -0.76 9.51
C GLY A 98 -14.70 -0.01 10.73
N VAL A 99 -13.40 0.27 10.75
CA VAL A 99 -12.73 0.99 11.84
C VAL A 99 -12.78 2.49 11.57
N GLU A 100 -13.30 3.25 12.53
CA GLU A 100 -13.31 4.71 12.47
C GLU A 100 -11.90 5.27 12.69
N LEU A 101 -11.37 5.95 11.67
CA LEU A 101 -10.07 6.58 11.70
C LEU A 101 -10.20 8.09 11.57
N GLN A 102 -9.51 8.81 12.45
CA GLN A 102 -9.36 10.25 12.35
C GLN A 102 -7.93 10.57 11.94
N LEU A 103 -7.74 11.22 10.80
CA LEU A 103 -6.43 11.77 10.42
C LEU A 103 -6.25 13.10 11.14
N VAL A 104 -5.43 13.10 12.19
CA VAL A 104 -5.10 14.31 12.95
C VAL A 104 -3.80 14.89 12.40
N ASP A 105 -3.83 16.14 11.96
CA ASP A 105 -2.68 16.82 11.39
C ASP A 105 -1.49 16.86 12.37
N GLY A 106 -0.31 16.48 11.89
CA GLY A 106 0.91 16.40 12.70
C GLY A 106 0.99 15.18 13.63
N VAL A 107 -0.11 14.44 13.83
CA VAL A 107 -0.15 13.21 14.62
C VAL A 107 -0.13 12.00 13.68
N GLY A 108 -1.14 11.86 12.81
CA GLY A 108 -1.35 10.68 11.96
C GLY A 108 -2.73 10.06 12.18
N PRO A 109 -2.95 8.81 11.75
CA PRO A 109 -4.22 8.13 11.95
C PRO A 109 -4.41 7.78 13.43
N VAL A 110 -5.56 8.18 13.97
CA VAL A 110 -6.03 7.89 15.33
C VAL A 110 -7.24 6.98 15.24
N VAL A 111 -7.22 5.89 15.99
CA VAL A 111 -8.31 4.93 16.13
C VAL A 111 -9.06 5.27 17.41
N GLU A 112 -10.35 5.63 17.29
CA GLU A 112 -11.15 6.08 18.43
C GLU A 112 -11.41 4.97 19.45
N ARG A 113 -11.60 3.73 18.98
CA ARG A 113 -11.86 2.54 19.81
C ARG A 113 -10.76 1.50 19.62
N PRO A 114 -9.65 1.58 20.38
CA PRO A 114 -8.56 0.62 20.26
C PRO A 114 -8.99 -0.79 20.68
N ILE A 115 -8.38 -1.80 20.08
CA ILE A 115 -8.61 -3.21 20.42
C ILE A 115 -8.05 -3.51 21.81
N ARG A 116 -8.89 -4.06 22.70
CA ARG A 116 -8.55 -4.44 24.07
C ARG A 116 -9.03 -5.83 24.46
N SER A 117 -9.92 -6.42 23.67
CA SER A 117 -10.57 -7.69 24.00
C SER A 117 -11.00 -8.45 22.74
N MET A 118 -11.36 -9.73 22.91
CA MET A 118 -11.90 -10.54 21.81
C MET A 118 -13.19 -9.94 21.24
N ALA A 119 -14.03 -9.37 22.10
CA ALA A 119 -15.26 -8.71 21.69
C ALA A 119 -15.01 -7.51 20.76
N ASP A 120 -13.87 -6.83 20.88
CA ASP A 120 -13.50 -5.75 19.97
C ASP A 120 -13.11 -6.30 18.58
N ILE A 121 -12.46 -7.47 18.53
CA ILE A 121 -12.14 -8.16 17.28
C ILE A 121 -13.40 -8.68 16.60
N ASP A 122 -14.32 -9.27 17.37
CA ASP A 122 -15.58 -9.84 16.86
C ASP A 122 -16.49 -8.79 16.22
N ARG A 123 -16.35 -7.51 16.63
CA ARG A 123 -17.09 -6.37 16.03
C ARG A 123 -16.52 -5.92 14.69
N LEU A 124 -15.30 -6.32 14.33
CA LEU A 124 -14.68 -5.92 13.08
C LEU A 124 -15.45 -6.52 11.90
N GLN A 125 -15.72 -5.69 10.90
CA GLN A 125 -16.40 -6.12 9.68
C GLN A 125 -15.48 -7.02 8.83
N ALA A 126 -16.06 -7.68 7.83
CA ALA A 126 -15.35 -8.47 6.82
C ALA A 126 -15.92 -8.13 5.44
N ARG A 127 -15.64 -6.93 4.95
CA ARG A 127 -16.02 -6.54 3.58
C ARG A 127 -14.94 -6.97 2.60
N SER A 128 -15.36 -7.41 1.42
CA SER A 128 -14.41 -7.74 0.36
C SER A 128 -13.70 -6.47 -0.15
N PRO A 129 -12.49 -6.57 -0.73
CA PRO A 129 -11.80 -5.40 -1.29
C PRO A 129 -12.63 -4.64 -2.34
N GLY A 130 -13.42 -5.35 -3.15
CA GLY A 130 -14.29 -4.74 -4.16
C GLY A 130 -15.41 -3.87 -3.57
N GLU A 131 -15.89 -4.18 -2.37
CA GLU A 131 -16.90 -3.39 -1.66
C GLU A 131 -16.26 -2.29 -0.79
N ALA A 132 -15.15 -2.62 -0.15
CA ALA A 132 -14.50 -1.76 0.82
C ALA A 132 -13.71 -0.62 0.16
N VAL A 133 -12.96 -0.94 -0.89
CA VAL A 133 -11.99 -0.02 -1.52
C VAL A 133 -12.10 -0.03 -3.05
N PRO A 134 -13.33 0.09 -3.63
CA PRO A 134 -13.50 0.08 -5.09
C PRO A 134 -12.69 1.20 -5.77
N PHE A 135 -12.57 2.35 -5.09
CA PHE A 135 -11.80 3.50 -5.56
C PHE A 135 -10.31 3.17 -5.74
N VAL A 136 -9.70 2.36 -4.87
CA VAL A 136 -8.31 1.92 -5.04
C VAL A 136 -8.18 1.08 -6.30
N LEU A 137 -9.08 0.12 -6.49
CA LEU A 137 -9.05 -0.78 -7.65
C LEU A 137 -9.29 -0.01 -8.96
N GLU A 138 -10.13 1.02 -8.92
CA GLU A 138 -10.36 1.93 -10.04
C GLU A 138 -9.12 2.77 -10.35
N THR A 139 -8.45 3.35 -9.34
CA THR A 139 -7.18 4.05 -9.52
C THR A 139 -6.14 3.15 -10.20
N ILE A 140 -6.01 1.90 -9.76
CA ILE A 140 -5.07 0.96 -10.36
C ILE A 140 -5.38 0.73 -11.84
N LYS A 141 -6.66 0.56 -12.19
CA LYS A 141 -7.09 0.41 -13.59
C LYS A 141 -6.77 1.65 -14.42
N LEU A 142 -6.98 2.85 -13.88
CA LEU A 142 -6.64 4.12 -14.54
C LEU A 142 -5.13 4.23 -14.76
N LEU A 143 -4.34 4.01 -13.71
CA LEU A 143 -2.88 4.04 -13.77
C LEU A 143 -2.32 3.04 -14.77
N ARG A 144 -2.86 1.82 -14.83
CA ARG A 144 -2.45 0.82 -15.83
C ARG A 144 -2.69 1.26 -17.27
N ARG A 145 -3.66 2.13 -17.52
CA ARG A 145 -3.92 2.69 -18.86
C ARG A 145 -3.03 3.89 -19.18
N GLU A 146 -2.71 4.70 -18.17
CA GLU A 146 -1.96 5.95 -18.35
C GLU A 146 -0.44 5.80 -18.24
N LEU A 147 0.04 4.83 -17.47
CA LEU A 147 1.48 4.58 -17.32
C LEU A 147 2.06 4.03 -18.61
N ASP A 148 3.23 4.55 -18.97
CA ASP A 148 4.05 3.93 -20.02
C ASP A 148 4.36 2.48 -19.66
N SER A 149 4.32 1.60 -20.66
CA SER A 149 4.59 0.16 -20.51
C SER A 149 5.96 -0.17 -19.88
N SER A 150 6.91 0.76 -19.93
CA SER A 150 8.24 0.64 -19.31
C SER A 150 8.26 0.95 -17.81
N VAL A 151 7.21 1.56 -17.25
CA VAL A 151 7.09 1.93 -15.83
C VAL A 151 6.30 0.87 -15.07
N ALA A 152 6.87 0.34 -14.00
CA ALA A 152 6.19 -0.63 -13.16
C ALA A 152 5.19 0.04 -12.22
N MET A 153 3.94 -0.40 -12.22
CA MET A 153 2.99 -0.04 -11.18
C MET A 153 3.22 -0.91 -9.94
N ILE A 154 3.34 -0.27 -8.77
CA ILE A 154 3.63 -0.91 -7.48
C ILE A 154 2.41 -0.71 -6.56
N GLY A 155 1.70 -1.81 -6.30
CA GLY A 155 0.73 -1.90 -5.22
C GLY A 155 1.41 -2.16 -3.87
N PHE A 156 0.68 -1.95 -2.77
CA PHE A 156 1.20 -2.19 -1.42
C PHE A 156 0.10 -2.34 -0.37
N ALA A 157 0.49 -2.82 0.81
CA ALA A 157 -0.35 -2.88 2.00
C ALA A 157 0.52 -2.74 3.26
N GLY A 158 -0.10 -2.38 4.38
CA GLY A 158 0.55 -2.44 5.69
C GLY A 158 0.70 -3.89 6.16
N ALA A 159 1.83 -4.20 6.80
CA ALA A 159 2.01 -5.52 7.41
C ALA A 159 1.05 -5.71 8.61
N PRO A 160 0.57 -6.95 8.87
CA PRO A 160 -0.37 -7.21 9.97
C PRO A 160 0.07 -6.65 11.33
N PHE A 161 1.34 -6.82 11.69
CA PHE A 161 1.89 -6.25 12.94
C PHE A 161 1.76 -4.73 13.00
N THR A 162 2.10 -4.04 11.90
CA THR A 162 2.00 -2.57 11.83
C THR A 162 0.57 -2.09 11.95
N LEU A 163 -0.37 -2.75 11.26
CA LEU A 163 -1.80 -2.42 11.35
C LEU A 163 -2.35 -2.67 12.76
N ALA A 164 -1.96 -3.78 13.39
CA ALA A 164 -2.30 -4.05 14.78
C ALA A 164 -1.73 -3.00 15.73
N GLY A 165 -0.52 -2.51 15.48
CA GLY A 165 0.07 -1.39 16.23
C GLY A 165 -0.85 -0.17 16.25
N TYR A 166 -1.41 0.24 15.11
CA TYR A 166 -2.39 1.34 15.09
C TYR A 166 -3.68 0.98 15.83
N LEU A 167 -4.22 -0.21 15.60
CA LEU A 167 -5.48 -0.68 16.20
C LEU A 167 -5.39 -0.86 17.72
N ILE A 168 -4.22 -1.21 18.26
CA ILE A 168 -4.01 -1.44 19.69
C ILE A 168 -3.54 -0.16 20.38
N GLU A 169 -2.59 0.58 19.81
CA GLU A 169 -2.09 1.80 20.45
C GLU A 169 -3.14 2.92 20.39
N GLY A 170 -4.02 2.91 19.40
CA GLY A 170 -5.04 3.94 19.18
C GLY A 170 -4.50 5.21 18.53
N LYS A 171 -3.19 5.42 18.57
CA LYS A 171 -2.48 6.55 17.99
C LYS A 171 -1.04 6.14 17.65
N PRO A 172 -0.32 6.94 16.85
CA PRO A 172 1.08 6.67 16.55
C PRO A 172 1.91 6.54 17.83
N SER A 173 2.64 5.44 17.93
CA SER A 173 3.47 5.07 19.08
C SER A 173 4.87 4.73 18.58
N ARG A 174 5.90 5.18 19.30
CA ARG A 174 7.30 4.83 18.98
C ARG A 174 7.70 3.50 19.62
N GLU A 175 7.20 3.24 20.83
CA GLU A 175 7.63 2.12 21.66
C GLU A 175 6.74 0.88 21.49
N PHE A 176 5.48 1.07 21.06
CA PHE A 176 4.49 0.01 20.89
C PHE A 176 4.29 -0.82 22.18
N LEU A 177 4.31 -0.17 23.35
CA LEU A 177 4.28 -0.86 24.63
C LEU A 177 2.97 -1.64 24.85
N ILE A 178 1.83 -1.09 24.43
CA ILE A 178 0.53 -1.75 24.62
C ILE A 178 0.42 -2.94 23.67
N THR A 179 0.85 -2.75 22.42
CA THR A 179 0.90 -3.79 21.39
C THR A 179 1.78 -4.96 21.84
N LYS A 180 3.00 -4.67 22.30
CA LYS A 180 3.92 -5.70 22.79
C LYS A 180 3.38 -6.37 24.05
N THR A 181 2.80 -5.62 24.98
CA THR A 181 2.18 -6.19 26.18
C THR A 181 1.10 -7.21 25.79
N MET A 182 0.13 -6.82 24.95
CA MET A 182 -0.90 -7.74 24.44
C MET A 182 -0.29 -8.97 23.76
N MET A 183 0.71 -8.77 22.90
CA MET A 183 1.39 -9.86 22.20
C MET A 183 2.01 -10.90 23.17
N TYR A 184 2.55 -10.45 24.31
CA TYR A 184 3.17 -11.34 25.30
C TYR A 184 2.19 -11.90 26.34
N THR A 185 1.20 -11.11 26.77
CA THR A 185 0.31 -11.49 27.88
C THR A 185 -1.00 -12.12 27.42
N GLU A 186 -1.41 -11.88 26.17
CA GLU A 186 -2.69 -12.34 25.62
C GLU A 186 -2.52 -13.03 24.25
N PRO A 187 -1.79 -14.16 24.17
CA PRO A 187 -1.42 -14.79 22.90
C PRO A 187 -2.63 -15.21 22.05
N ALA A 188 -3.73 -15.63 22.68
CA ALA A 188 -4.95 -15.99 21.95
C ALA A 188 -5.64 -14.77 21.31
N LEU A 189 -5.64 -13.63 22.01
CA LEU A 189 -6.17 -12.37 21.46
C LEU A 189 -5.30 -11.88 20.30
N TRP A 190 -3.98 -11.94 20.50
CA TRP A 190 -3.00 -11.59 19.48
C TRP A 190 -3.15 -12.44 18.21
N ASP A 191 -3.24 -13.76 18.36
CA ASP A 191 -3.40 -14.69 17.24
C ASP A 191 -4.69 -14.45 16.45
N ALA A 192 -5.80 -14.19 17.15
CA ALA A 192 -7.07 -13.83 16.51
C ALA A 192 -6.95 -12.54 15.69
N LEU A 193 -6.32 -11.50 16.23
CA LEU A 193 -6.12 -10.24 15.53
C LEU A 193 -5.19 -10.41 14.33
N MET A 194 -4.07 -11.12 14.49
CA MET A 194 -3.12 -11.40 13.42
C MET A 194 -3.76 -12.21 12.30
N THR A 195 -4.57 -13.20 12.62
CA THR A 195 -5.34 -13.98 11.64
C THR A 195 -6.28 -13.08 10.85
N ARG A 196 -7.01 -12.19 11.54
CA ARG A 196 -7.94 -11.26 10.89
C ARG A 196 -7.23 -10.29 9.94
N LEU A 197 -6.14 -9.68 10.40
CA LEU A 197 -5.36 -8.71 9.61
C LEU A 197 -4.60 -9.37 8.47
N SER A 198 -4.11 -10.60 8.65
CA SER A 198 -3.42 -11.33 7.58
C SER A 198 -4.36 -11.66 6.43
N ARG A 199 -5.61 -12.08 6.74
CA ARG A 199 -6.64 -12.29 5.71
C ARG A 199 -6.99 -10.99 4.99
N LEU A 200 -7.22 -9.90 5.73
CA LEU A 200 -7.47 -8.59 5.15
C LEU A 200 -6.37 -8.16 4.16
N VAL A 201 -5.10 -8.27 4.58
CA VAL A 201 -3.94 -7.89 3.78
C VAL A 201 -3.81 -8.78 2.55
N LEU A 202 -4.01 -10.10 2.70
CA LEU A 202 -3.98 -11.05 1.59
C LEU A 202 -5.02 -10.70 0.53
N ASP A 203 -6.28 -10.58 0.94
CA ASP A 203 -7.38 -10.30 0.02
C ASP A 203 -7.18 -8.96 -0.68
N TYR A 204 -6.74 -7.94 0.07
CA TYR A 204 -6.44 -6.62 -0.48
C TYR A 204 -5.30 -6.63 -1.49
N LEU A 205 -4.19 -7.34 -1.23
CA LEU A 205 -3.06 -7.44 -2.16
C LEU A 205 -3.39 -8.27 -3.40
N LEU A 206 -4.20 -9.32 -3.27
CA LEU A 206 -4.65 -10.11 -4.43
C LEU A 206 -5.59 -9.35 -5.35
N ALA A 207 -6.35 -8.39 -4.81
CA ALA A 207 -7.27 -7.57 -5.59
C ALA A 207 -6.58 -6.43 -6.37
N GLN A 208 -5.38 -6.01 -5.94
CA GLN A 208 -4.57 -4.97 -6.61
C GLN A 208 -3.88 -5.52 -7.87
#